data_AF-M6JLA2-F1
#
_entry.id   AF-M6JLA2-F1
#
_cell.length_a   1.000
_cell.length_b   1.000
_cell.length_c   1.000
_cell.angle_alpha   90.00
_cell.angle_beta   90.00
_cell.angle_gamma   90.00
#
_symmetry.space_group_name_H-M   'P 1'
#
loop_
_entity.id
_entity.type
_entity.pdbx_description
1 polymer ?
#
loop_
_entity_poly.entity_id
_entity_poly.type
_entity_poly.pdbx_seq_one_letter_code
_entity_poly.pdbx_strand_id
1 'polypeptide(L)'
;MKHHLTFKDDKSDKFWNIEVGGTSFTVTYGKTGATGQTQTKTFDDEKKCLKEAEKLLSEKLKKYFSRLADTPGRETGIVPSNSSHLKIKYGW
;
A
#
# COMPACT_ATOMS: atom_id res chain seq x y z
N MET A 1 -11.65 -5.28 -1.25
CA MET A 1 -10.45 -4.62 -1.86
C MET A 1 -9.22 -5.05 -1.09
N LYS A 2 -8.07 -5.33 -1.74
CA LYS A 2 -6.85 -5.78 -1.07
C LYS A 2 -5.64 -5.04 -1.62
N HIS A 3 -4.83 -4.42 -0.77
CA HIS A 3 -3.60 -3.74 -1.16
C HIS A 3 -2.45 -4.11 -0.24
N HIS A 4 -1.33 -4.52 -0.83
CA HIS A 4 -0.08 -4.78 -0.14
C HIS A 4 0.98 -3.79 -0.61
N LEU A 5 1.60 -3.12 0.34
CA LEU A 5 2.75 -2.23 0.19
C LEU A 5 3.94 -2.83 0.92
N THR A 6 5.06 -2.95 0.23
CA THR A 6 6.35 -3.32 0.83
C THR A 6 7.26 -2.10 0.85
N PHE A 7 7.79 -1.76 2.01
CA PHE A 7 8.72 -0.67 2.24
C PHE A 7 10.11 -1.25 2.53
N LYS A 8 11.04 -1.12 1.58
CA LYS A 8 12.44 -1.54 1.78
C LYS A 8 13.32 -0.33 2.08
N ASP A 9 13.86 -0.30 3.29
CA ASP A 9 14.96 0.57 3.68
C ASP A 9 16.29 -0.20 3.63
N ASP A 10 17.41 0.51 3.60
CA ASP A 10 18.77 -0.08 3.58
C ASP A 10 18.99 -1.12 4.70
N LYS A 11 18.34 -0.93 5.87
CA LYS A 11 18.50 -1.79 7.05
C LYS A 11 17.26 -2.57 7.44
N SER A 12 16.12 -2.36 6.79
CA SER A 12 14.86 -2.97 7.22
C SER A 12 13.79 -2.99 6.13
N ASP A 13 13.31 -4.19 5.85
CA ASP A 13 12.09 -4.44 5.10
C ASP A 13 10.87 -4.34 6.04
N LYS A 14 9.88 -3.54 5.66
CA LYS A 14 8.60 -3.41 6.34
C LYS A 14 7.49 -3.74 5.34
N PHE A 15 6.40 -4.31 5.82
CA PHE A 15 5.22 -4.55 5.02
C PHE A 15 4.01 -3.86 5.63
N TRP A 16 3.08 -3.46 4.78
CA TRP A 16 1.82 -2.86 5.14
C TRP A 16 0.76 -3.38 4.17
N ASN A 17 -0.31 -3.96 4.68
CA ASN A 17 -1.40 -4.56 3.92
C ASN A 17 -2.72 -4.00 4.43
N ILE A 18 -3.67 -3.75 3.54
CA ILE A 18 -5.05 -3.41 3.89
C ILE A 18 -6.01 -4.29 3.09
N GLU A 19 -6.95 -4.89 3.81
CA GLU A 19 -8.03 -5.69 3.25
C GLU A 19 -9.36 -5.11 3.70
N VAL A 20 -10.18 -4.67 2.75
CA VAL A 20 -11.54 -4.15 2.99
C VAL A 20 -12.53 -5.25 2.67
N GLY A 21 -13.38 -5.58 3.65
CA GLY A 21 -14.44 -6.58 3.57
C GLY A 21 -15.76 -6.04 4.14
N GLY A 22 -16.72 -5.78 3.25
CA GLY A 22 -18.00 -5.20 3.60
C GLY A 22 -17.84 -3.86 4.31
N THR A 23 -18.39 -3.74 5.52
CA THR A 23 -18.34 -2.54 6.34
C THR A 23 -17.09 -2.43 7.23
N SER A 24 -16.12 -3.32 7.08
CA SER A 24 -14.90 -3.32 7.88
C SER A 24 -13.65 -3.42 7.03
N PHE A 25 -12.53 -2.93 7.54
CA PHE A 25 -11.23 -3.16 6.96
C PHE A 25 -10.23 -3.65 7.98
N THR A 26 -9.26 -4.42 7.52
CA THR A 26 -8.17 -4.97 8.30
C THR A 26 -6.85 -4.50 7.73
N VAL A 27 -6.10 -3.75 8.52
CA VAL A 27 -4.76 -3.27 8.21
C VAL A 27 -3.75 -4.14 8.94
N THR A 28 -2.81 -4.75 8.23
CA THR A 28 -1.70 -5.52 8.80
C THR A 28 -0.39 -4.84 8.48
N TYR A 29 0.46 -4.59 9.46
CA TYR A 29 1.76 -3.96 9.25
C TYR A 29 2.84 -4.56 10.14
N GLY A 30 4.07 -4.59 9.64
CA GLY A 30 5.16 -5.20 10.38
C GLY A 30 6.50 -5.04 9.70
N LYS A 31 7.53 -5.60 10.34
CA LYS A 31 8.82 -5.83 9.72
C LYS A 31 8.76 -7.19 9.00
N THR A 32 9.28 -7.28 7.78
CA THR A 32 9.35 -8.55 7.06
C THR A 32 10.18 -9.53 7.88
N GLY A 33 9.63 -10.71 8.19
CA GLY A 33 10.23 -11.70 9.09
C GLY A 33 9.81 -11.60 10.56
N ALA A 34 8.93 -10.66 10.92
CA ALA A 34 8.28 -10.60 12.24
C ALA A 34 6.77 -10.88 12.12
N THR A 35 6.13 -11.28 13.23
CA THR A 35 4.68 -11.55 13.32
C THR A 35 3.81 -10.37 12.86
N GLY A 36 4.33 -9.13 12.95
CA GLY A 36 3.60 -7.92 12.58
C GLY A 36 2.46 -7.62 13.57
N GLN A 37 1.65 -6.64 13.21
CA GLN A 37 0.47 -6.20 13.95
C GLN A 37 -0.70 -6.06 12.98
N THR A 38 -1.88 -6.48 13.44
CA THR A 38 -3.12 -6.36 12.68
C THR A 38 -4.09 -5.47 13.43
N GLN A 39 -4.72 -4.55 12.71
CA GLN A 39 -5.75 -3.65 13.20
C GLN A 39 -6.99 -3.79 12.32
N THR A 40 -8.08 -4.25 12.90
CA THR A 40 -9.38 -4.28 12.23
C THR A 40 -10.23 -3.11 12.71
N LYS A 41 -10.88 -2.45 11.77
CA LYS A 41 -11.76 -1.32 12.04
C LYS A 41 -13.08 -1.53 11.30
N THR A 42 -14.17 -1.41 12.02
CA THR A 42 -15.53 -1.59 11.49
C THR A 42 -16.22 -0.24 11.45
N PHE A 43 -17.03 -0.05 10.42
CA PHE A 43 -17.83 1.14 10.17
C PHE A 43 -19.30 0.73 10.05
N ASP A 44 -20.19 1.70 10.21
CA ASP A 44 -21.63 1.48 10.03
C ASP A 44 -22.04 1.37 8.55
N ASP A 45 -21.20 1.89 7.65
CA ASP A 45 -21.53 2.01 6.22
C ASP A 45 -20.36 1.56 5.33
N GLU A 46 -20.65 0.73 4.33
CA GLU A 46 -19.66 0.20 3.38
C GLU A 46 -18.98 1.31 2.57
N LYS A 47 -19.72 2.35 2.16
CA LYS A 47 -19.15 3.47 1.41
C LYS A 47 -18.20 4.28 2.27
N LYS A 48 -18.52 4.47 3.56
CA LYS A 48 -17.60 5.12 4.52
C LYS A 48 -16.34 4.28 4.73
N CYS A 49 -16.49 2.97 4.89
CA CYS A 49 -15.38 2.03 5.05
C CYS A 49 -14.40 2.11 3.86
N LEU A 50 -14.92 2.00 2.63
CA LEU A 50 -14.12 2.10 1.41
C LEU A 50 -13.42 3.45 1.31
N LYS A 51 -14.15 4.55 1.51
CA LYS A 51 -13.60 5.91 1.38
C LYS A 51 -12.47 6.18 2.39
N GLU A 52 -12.62 5.72 3.63
CA GLU A 52 -11.56 5.83 4.64
C GLU A 52 -10.38 4.92 4.31
N ALA A 53 -10.60 3.70 3.83
CA ALA A 53 -9.54 2.80 3.40
C ALA A 53 -8.73 3.36 2.21
N GLU A 54 -9.40 3.91 1.21
CA GLU A 54 -8.78 4.55 0.03
C GLU A 54 -8.00 5.81 0.41
N LYS A 55 -8.55 6.63 1.31
CA LYS A 55 -7.87 7.80 1.84
C LYS A 55 -6.59 7.40 2.58
N LEU A 56 -6.67 6.40 3.45
CA LEU A 56 -5.54 5.90 4.22
C LEU A 56 -4.46 5.28 3.31
N LEU A 57 -4.88 4.54 2.27
CA LEU A 57 -4.00 4.03 1.22
C LEU A 57 -3.28 5.16 0.49
N SER A 58 -4.01 6.20 0.08
CA SER A 58 -3.46 7.35 -0.65
C SER A 58 -2.45 8.13 0.19
N GLU A 59 -2.74 8.37 1.47
CA GLU A 59 -1.81 9.02 2.40
C GLU A 59 -0.53 8.19 2.60
N LYS A 60 -0.66 6.86 2.72
CA LYS A 60 0.50 5.97 2.83
C LYS A 60 1.32 5.92 1.56
N LEU A 61 0.68 5.82 0.40
CA LEU A 61 1.33 5.86 -0.90
C LEU A 61 2.08 7.17 -1.08
N LYS A 62 1.43 8.32 -0.85
CA LYS A 62 2.09 9.63 -0.96
C LYS A 62 3.32 9.72 -0.09
N LYS A 63 3.25 9.30 1.18
CA LYS A 63 4.40 9.27 2.09
C LYS A 63 5.50 8.31 1.65
N TYR A 64 5.15 7.23 0.95
CA TYR A 64 6.12 6.30 0.38
C TYR A 64 6.80 6.90 -0.85
N PHE A 65 6.03 7.42 -1.80
CA PHE A 65 6.54 8.10 -3.00
C PHE A 65 7.41 9.31 -2.66
N SER A 66 7.03 10.13 -1.68
CA SER A 66 7.86 11.25 -1.23
C SER A 66 9.22 10.81 -0.69
N ARG A 67 9.34 9.60 -0.13
CA ARG A 67 10.63 9.06 0.30
C ARG A 67 11.42 8.41 -0.84
N LEU A 68 10.73 7.83 -1.82
CA LEU A 68 11.38 7.30 -3.02
C LEU A 68 11.92 8.39 -3.93
N ALA A 69 11.24 9.54 -4.03
CA ALA A 69 11.70 10.69 -4.81
C ALA A 69 13.02 11.27 -4.28
N ASP A 70 13.32 11.06 -2.99
CA ASP A 70 14.59 11.46 -2.36
C ASP A 70 15.71 10.41 -2.57
N THR A 71 15.38 9.23 -3.09
CA THR A 71 16.35 8.16 -3.42
C THR A 71 16.39 7.93 -4.94
N PRO A 72 17.25 8.65 -5.69
CA PRO A 72 17.39 8.40 -7.12
C PRO A 72 17.96 6.98 -7.34
N GLY A 73 17.13 6.05 -7.82
CA GLY A 73 17.59 4.75 -8.34
C GLY A 73 16.88 3.48 -7.88
N ARG A 74 15.80 3.54 -7.07
CA ARG A 74 15.02 2.32 -6.74
C ARG A 74 13.75 2.22 -7.57
N GLU A 75 13.80 1.40 -8.61
CA GLU A 75 12.63 0.94 -9.36
C GLU A 75 11.64 0.28 -8.38
N THR A 76 10.54 0.95 -8.06
CA THR A 76 9.52 0.39 -7.18
C THR A 76 8.44 -0.27 -8.00
N GLY A 77 8.45 -1.60 -8.00
CA GLY A 77 7.34 -2.43 -8.47
C GLY A 77 6.13 -2.28 -7.56
N ILE A 78 5.48 -1.12 -7.62
CA ILE A 78 4.05 -1.04 -7.29
C ILE A 78 3.37 -1.65 -8.52
N VAL A 79 3.21 -2.98 -8.51
CA VAL A 79 2.31 -3.64 -9.46
C VAL A 79 0.89 -3.38 -8.96
N PRO A 80 0.10 -2.47 -9.56
CA PRO A 80 -1.33 -2.52 -9.35
C PRO A 80 -1.79 -3.89 -9.82
N SER A 81 -2.30 -4.73 -8.91
CA SER A 81 -2.81 -6.07 -9.21
C SER A 81 -4.01 -6.08 -10.19
N ASN A 82 -4.31 -4.98 -10.87
CA ASN A 82 -5.38 -4.90 -11.87
C ASN A 82 -5.17 -3.78 -12.90
N SER A 83 -3.96 -3.60 -13.45
CA SER A 83 -3.76 -2.69 -14.59
C SER A 83 -3.22 -3.44 -15.80
N SER A 84 -4.16 -3.83 -16.66
CA SER A 84 -3.91 -4.08 -18.07
C SER A 84 -3.14 -2.91 -18.67
N HIS A 85 -1.88 -3.19 -19.02
CA HIS A 85 -1.17 -2.63 -20.17
C HIS A 85 -1.12 -1.10 -20.30
N LEU A 86 -0.12 -0.47 -19.68
CA LEU A 86 0.45 0.75 -20.25
C LEU A 86 1.96 0.55 -20.46
N LYS A 87 2.32 0.15 -21.69
CA LYS A 87 3.69 0.18 -22.21
C LYS A 87 4.11 1.64 -22.36
N ILE A 88 5.09 2.10 -21.58
CA ILE A 88 5.81 3.33 -21.89
C ILE A 88 7.00 2.96 -22.77
N LYS A 89 6.92 3.35 -24.04
CA LYS A 89 8.04 3.38 -24.99
C LYS A 89 8.96 4.54 -24.60
N TYR A 90 10.25 4.28 -24.41
CA TYR A 90 11.28 5.30 -24.58
C TYR A 90 12.15 4.90 -25.77
N GLY A 91 12.34 5.84 -26.69
CA GLY A 91 13.22 5.73 -27.84
C GLY A 91 13.87 7.09 -28.10
N TRP A 92 15.19 7.03 -28.20
CA TRP A 92 16.20 8.06 -28.53
C TRP A 92 16.58 9.04 -27.42
#